data_AF-A0A7M3ZWQ7-F1
#
_entry.id   AF-A0A7M3ZWQ7-F1
#
_cell.length_a   1.000
_cell.length_b   1.000
_cell.length_c   1.000
_cell.angle_alpha   90.00
_cell.angle_beta   90.00
_cell.angle_gamma   90.00
#
_symmetry.space_group_name_H-M   'P 1'
#
loop_
_entity.id
_entity.type
_entity.pdbx_description
1 polymer ?
#
loop_
_entity_poly.entity_id
_entity_poly.type
_entity_poly.pdbx_seq_one_letter_code
_entity_poly.pdbx_strand_id
1 'polypeptide(L)'
;TSWEIEPDVPNGLNFGSNNGTIWGTPMVLQISPITYTIWANNTGGSSSTTVTITIIDAAPGPFEYIPENNTITNNSLVHLAPYFIDTTSGNGSTWQVATQNNPGVNFELVVNDIIYFDANQNKRLYAFNPVNNTVWQVNSSLTGVGQYMAYAIDDVLYFSAFG
;
A
#
# COMPACT_ATOMS: atom_id res chain seq x y z
N THR A 1 35.67 19.33 12.61
CA THR A 1 35.00 18.20 13.28
C THR A 1 34.74 17.17 12.20
N SER A 2 35.08 15.91 12.43
CA SER A 2 34.76 14.80 11.52
C SER A 2 34.09 13.68 12.29
N TRP A 3 33.32 12.89 11.56
CA TRP A 3 32.60 11.73 12.04
C TRP A 3 32.96 10.53 11.18
N GLU A 4 33.14 9.38 11.82
CA GLU A 4 33.50 8.11 11.19
C GLU A 4 32.62 7.00 11.77
N ILE A 5 32.38 5.94 11.00
CA ILE A 5 31.60 4.76 11.39
C ILE A 5 32.28 3.49 10.89
N GLU A 6 32.26 2.40 11.67
CA GLU A 6 32.75 1.08 11.26
C GLU A 6 31.85 -0.02 11.85
N PRO A 7 31.37 -1.00 11.06
CA PRO A 7 31.58 -1.14 9.61
C PRO A 7 30.83 -0.09 8.79
N ASP A 8 31.11 -0.04 7.48
CA ASP A 8 30.31 0.77 6.56
C ASP A 8 28.82 0.42 6.65
N VAL A 9 27.96 1.44 6.54
CA VAL A 9 26.51 1.24 6.52
C VAL A 9 26.11 0.44 5.27
N PRO A 10 25.09 -0.44 5.35
CA PRO A 10 24.66 -1.25 4.23
C PRO A 10 24.12 -0.40 3.08
N ASN A 11 24.16 -0.96 1.86
CA ASN A 11 23.71 -0.27 0.65
C ASN A 11 22.29 0.32 0.83
N GLY A 12 22.11 1.56 0.38
CA GLY A 12 20.89 2.34 0.55
C GLY A 12 20.85 3.20 1.82
N LEU A 13 21.69 2.91 2.81
CA LEU A 13 21.99 3.84 3.90
C LEU A 13 23.24 4.67 3.60
N ASN A 14 23.30 5.86 4.20
CA ASN A 14 24.39 6.81 4.08
C ASN A 14 24.80 7.28 5.47
N PHE A 15 26.10 7.55 5.65
CA PHE A 15 26.63 8.16 6.86
C PHE A 15 27.25 9.54 6.58
N GLY A 16 26.82 10.55 7.31
CA GLY A 16 27.30 11.91 7.16
C GLY A 16 28.59 12.16 7.95
N SER A 17 29.74 12.13 7.27
CA SER A 17 31.05 12.39 7.91
C SER A 17 31.21 13.78 8.53
N ASN A 18 30.33 14.73 8.20
CA ASN A 18 30.35 16.08 8.74
C ASN A 18 29.45 16.26 9.97
N ASN A 19 28.46 15.38 10.19
CA ASN A 19 27.40 15.58 11.18
C ASN A 19 26.96 14.31 11.94
N GLY A 20 27.50 13.13 11.62
CA GLY A 20 27.18 11.87 12.29
C GLY A 20 25.80 11.29 11.96
N THR A 21 25.10 11.79 10.94
CA THR A 21 23.74 11.31 10.60
C THR A 21 23.77 10.02 9.78
N ILE A 22 22.91 9.06 10.13
CA ILE A 22 22.61 7.87 9.31
C ILE A 22 21.24 8.09 8.64
N TRP A 23 21.16 7.99 7.32
CA TRP A 23 19.91 8.24 6.58
C TRP A 23 19.82 7.42 5.28
N GLY A 24 18.61 7.24 4.76
CA GLY A 24 18.35 6.50 3.52
C GLY A 24 17.38 5.34 3.73
N THR A 25 17.32 4.44 2.75
CA THR A 25 16.46 3.25 2.77
C THR A 25 17.34 2.03 2.48
N PRO A 26 17.51 1.11 3.44
CA PRO A 26 18.40 -0.02 3.25
C PRO A 26 17.88 -0.93 2.13
N MET A 27 18.78 -1.38 1.27
CA MET A 27 18.51 -2.30 0.15
C MET A 27 18.94 -3.74 0.44
N VAL A 28 19.61 -3.97 1.57
CA VAL A 28 20.15 -5.28 1.96
C VAL A 28 19.67 -5.61 3.36
N LEU A 29 19.20 -6.86 3.53
CA LEU A 29 18.78 -7.38 4.83
C LEU A 29 19.97 -7.54 5.78
N GLN A 30 19.71 -7.29 7.05
CA GLN A 30 20.63 -7.46 8.17
C GLN A 30 19.86 -8.12 9.31
N ILE A 31 19.52 -9.40 9.09
CA ILE A 31 18.69 -10.21 9.99
C ILE A 31 19.38 -10.55 11.32
N SER A 32 20.71 -10.46 11.37
CA SER A 32 21.48 -10.53 12.61
C SER A 32 21.91 -9.13 13.03
N PRO A 33 21.81 -8.77 14.33
CA PRO A 33 22.25 -7.47 14.80
C PRO A 33 23.74 -7.22 14.52
N ILE A 34 24.08 -6.08 13.91
CA ILE A 34 25.48 -5.65 13.71
C ILE A 34 25.71 -4.40 14.55
N THR A 35 26.82 -4.39 15.27
CA THR A 35 27.27 -3.25 16.08
C THR A 35 28.21 -2.37 15.26
N TYR A 36 27.86 -1.10 15.16
CA TYR A 36 28.62 -0.04 14.52
C TYR A 36 29.26 0.81 15.59
N THR A 37 30.55 1.10 15.44
CA THR A 37 31.25 2.08 16.28
C THR A 37 31.30 3.39 15.52
N ILE A 38 30.89 4.48 16.19
CA ILE A 38 30.89 5.83 15.63
C ILE A 38 31.90 6.66 16.41
N TRP A 39 32.76 7.38 15.70
CA TRP A 39 33.73 8.31 16.28
C TRP A 39 33.38 9.75 15.93
N ALA A 40 33.59 10.65 16.88
CA ALA A 40 33.53 12.09 16.70
C ALA A 40 34.90 12.70 17.01
N ASN A 41 35.50 13.36 16.04
CA ASN A 41 36.86 13.90 16.10
C ASN A 41 36.85 15.42 15.98
N ASN A 42 37.56 16.12 16.87
CA ASN A 42 37.79 17.56 16.82
C ASN A 42 39.23 17.90 17.25
N THR A 43 39.63 19.18 17.17
CA THR A 43 41.01 19.61 17.50
C THR A 43 41.38 19.40 18.97
N GLY A 44 40.40 19.19 19.84
CA GLY A 44 40.58 18.92 21.27
C GLY A 44 40.60 17.42 21.63
N GLY A 45 40.28 16.52 20.70
CA GLY A 45 40.31 15.07 20.93
C GLY A 45 39.25 14.28 20.15
N SER A 46 39.11 13.01 20.52
CA SER A 46 38.18 12.05 19.94
C SER A 46 37.27 11.43 21.01
N SER A 47 36.03 11.14 20.66
CA SER A 47 35.12 10.32 21.48
C SER A 47 34.39 9.32 20.59
N SER A 48 33.91 8.22 21.17
CA SER A 48 33.23 7.17 20.42
C SER A 48 32.02 6.60 21.16
N THR A 49 31.05 6.11 20.39
CA THR A 49 29.88 5.37 20.89
C THR A 49 29.56 4.22 19.96
N THR A 50 28.70 3.30 20.40
CA THR A 50 28.22 2.21 19.57
C THR A 50 26.71 2.29 19.31
N VAL A 51 26.29 1.82 18.15
CA VAL A 51 24.88 1.62 17.79
C VAL A 51 24.71 0.24 17.17
N THR A 52 23.64 -0.45 17.53
CA THR A 52 23.32 -1.75 16.93
C THR A 52 22.17 -1.57 15.94
N ILE A 53 22.38 -2.03 14.70
CA ILE A 53 21.39 -1.94 13.62
C ILE A 53 20.95 -3.36 13.25
N THR A 54 19.66 -3.53 12.98
CA THR A 54 19.06 -4.73 12.39
C THR A 54 18.11 -4.26 11.29
N ILE A 55 18.13 -4.93 10.14
CA ILE A 55 17.28 -4.61 8.98
C ILE A 55 16.51 -5.87 8.64
N ILE A 56 15.21 -5.83 8.87
CA ILE A 56 14.27 -6.91 8.61
C ILE A 56 13.28 -6.49 7.54
N ASP A 57 12.72 -7.48 6.85
CA ASP A 57 11.60 -7.24 5.96
C ASP A 57 10.30 -7.05 6.75
N ALA A 58 9.38 -6.28 6.18
CA ALA A 58 8.02 -6.19 6.70
C ALA A 58 7.25 -7.42 6.24
N ALA A 59 6.74 -8.22 7.18
CA ALA A 59 5.85 -9.32 6.82
C ALA A 59 4.60 -8.77 6.10
N PRO A 60 4.08 -9.46 5.07
CA PRO A 60 2.79 -9.11 4.50
C PRO A 60 1.71 -9.04 5.59
N GLY A 61 0.76 -8.11 5.44
CA GLY A 61 -0.41 -8.04 6.31
C GLY A 61 -1.25 -9.33 6.26
N PRO A 62 -2.08 -9.60 7.27
CA PRO A 62 -2.97 -10.76 7.27
C PRO A 62 -3.99 -10.67 6.12
N PHE A 63 -4.34 -11.82 5.55
CA PHE A 63 -5.41 -11.95 4.57
C PHE A 63 -6.32 -13.12 4.94
N GLU A 64 -7.60 -13.02 4.60
CA GLU A 64 -8.63 -14.00 4.94
C GLU A 64 -9.56 -14.25 3.74
N TYR A 65 -10.04 -15.48 3.58
CA TYR A 65 -11.07 -15.80 2.59
C TYR A 65 -12.43 -15.74 3.27
N ILE A 66 -13.26 -14.76 2.90
CA ILE A 66 -14.58 -14.55 3.49
C ILE A 66 -15.66 -14.86 2.44
N PRO A 67 -16.66 -15.71 2.76
CA PRO A 67 -16.81 -16.48 3.99
C PRO A 67 -15.87 -17.70 4.04
N GLU A 68 -15.50 -18.15 5.25
CA GLU A 68 -14.67 -19.36 5.45
C GLU A 68 -15.35 -20.62 4.87
N ASN A 69 -16.68 -20.67 4.91
CA ASN A 69 -17.49 -21.75 4.38
C ASN A 69 -18.28 -21.29 3.14
N ASN A 70 -17.89 -21.81 1.98
CA ASN A 70 -18.58 -21.55 0.72
C ASN A 70 -19.45 -22.75 0.32
N THR A 71 -20.75 -22.53 0.12
CA THR A 71 -21.63 -23.55 -0.48
C THR A 71 -21.64 -23.35 -1.98
N ILE A 72 -20.91 -24.19 -2.71
CA ILE A 72 -20.81 -24.10 -4.17
C ILE A 72 -21.87 -24.99 -4.81
N THR A 73 -22.74 -24.39 -5.63
CA THR A 73 -23.74 -25.12 -6.42
C THR A 73 -23.23 -25.39 -7.84
N ASN A 74 -23.58 -26.55 -8.38
CA ASN A 74 -23.19 -26.94 -9.74
C ASN A 74 -23.68 -25.89 -10.75
N ASN A 75 -22.83 -25.54 -11.71
CA ASN A 75 -23.09 -24.55 -12.76
C ASN A 75 -23.22 -23.08 -12.29
N SER A 76 -22.76 -22.76 -11.09
CA SER A 76 -22.67 -21.38 -10.59
C SER A 76 -21.25 -20.82 -10.69
N LEU A 77 -21.12 -19.56 -11.12
CA LEU A 77 -19.86 -18.83 -11.02
C LEU A 77 -19.56 -18.54 -9.55
N VAL A 78 -18.34 -18.84 -9.12
CA VAL A 78 -17.85 -18.53 -7.77
C VAL A 78 -16.62 -17.63 -7.90
N HIS A 79 -16.63 -16.52 -7.18
CA HIS A 79 -15.48 -15.64 -7.04
C HIS A 79 -14.89 -15.83 -5.63
N LEU A 80 -13.72 -16.46 -5.54
CA LEU A 80 -12.96 -16.60 -4.30
C LEU A 80 -11.72 -15.72 -4.41
N ALA A 81 -11.72 -14.60 -3.70
CA ALA A 81 -10.55 -13.74 -3.57
C ALA A 81 -10.24 -13.55 -2.08
N PRO A 82 -8.96 -13.52 -1.69
CA PRO A 82 -8.58 -13.16 -0.33
C PRO A 82 -8.89 -11.68 -0.08
N TYR A 83 -9.37 -11.38 1.11
CA TYR A 83 -9.54 -10.03 1.64
C TYR A 83 -8.33 -9.69 2.52
N PHE A 84 -7.68 -8.56 2.28
CA PHE A 84 -6.66 -8.06 3.20
C PHE A 84 -7.35 -7.52 4.46
N ILE A 85 -6.99 -8.07 5.63
CA ILE A 85 -7.46 -7.54 6.90
C ILE A 85 -6.56 -6.35 7.24
N ASP A 86 -6.97 -5.14 6.89
CA ASP A 86 -6.26 -3.95 7.31
C ASP A 86 -6.50 -3.71 8.80
N THR A 87 -5.55 -4.15 9.65
CA THR A 87 -5.56 -3.80 11.09
C THR A 87 -4.93 -2.44 11.39
N THR A 88 -4.61 -1.61 10.39
CA THR A 88 -4.09 -0.25 10.62
C THR A 88 -5.21 0.79 10.65
N SER A 89 -5.80 1.01 11.83
CA SER A 89 -6.53 2.24 12.20
C SER A 89 -7.67 2.72 11.27
N GLY A 90 -8.33 1.82 10.55
CA GLY A 90 -9.62 2.13 9.93
C GLY A 90 -10.68 2.39 11.00
N ASN A 91 -10.73 3.60 11.55
CA ASN A 91 -11.78 4.10 12.45
C ASN A 91 -13.12 4.20 11.69
N GLY A 92 -13.71 3.05 11.32
CA GLY A 92 -15.00 3.00 10.60
C GLY A 92 -15.07 3.95 9.41
N SER A 93 -13.92 4.27 8.79
CA SER A 93 -13.83 5.28 7.75
C SER A 93 -14.36 4.66 6.49
N THR A 94 -15.67 4.79 6.29
CA THR A 94 -16.27 4.74 4.98
C THR A 94 -15.48 5.70 4.10
N TRP A 95 -14.93 5.20 2.99
CA TRP A 95 -14.20 6.00 2.01
C TRP A 95 -15.15 7.06 1.44
N GLN A 96 -15.23 8.23 2.07
CA GLN A 96 -15.72 9.44 1.42
C GLN A 96 -14.63 9.90 0.46
N VAL A 97 -14.64 9.37 -0.76
CA VAL A 97 -14.03 10.09 -1.87
C VAL A 97 -14.75 11.43 -1.90
N ALA A 98 -14.09 12.50 -1.47
CA ALA A 98 -14.67 13.78 -1.01
C ALA A 98 -15.62 14.52 -1.97
N THR A 99 -15.92 13.94 -3.13
CA THR A 99 -16.77 14.47 -4.19
C THR A 99 -17.94 13.57 -4.58
N GLN A 100 -18.09 12.38 -4.01
CA GLN A 100 -19.10 11.41 -4.42
C GLN A 100 -20.01 10.95 -3.27
N ASN A 101 -21.32 10.99 -3.48
CA ASN A 101 -22.29 10.45 -2.54
C ASN A 101 -22.37 8.92 -2.68
N ASN A 102 -22.14 8.20 -1.58
CA ASN A 102 -22.27 6.74 -1.47
C ASN A 102 -21.50 5.97 -2.57
N PRO A 103 -20.16 6.15 -2.68
CA PRO A 103 -19.37 5.40 -3.65
C PRO A 103 -19.33 3.90 -3.31
N GLY A 104 -19.20 3.05 -4.33
CA GLY A 104 -18.93 1.61 -4.16
C GLY A 104 -20.14 0.75 -3.81
N VAL A 105 -21.37 1.24 -3.98
CA VAL A 105 -22.59 0.52 -3.54
C VAL A 105 -22.87 -0.72 -4.37
N ASN A 106 -22.63 -0.66 -5.67
CA ASN A 106 -22.92 -1.75 -6.61
C ASN A 106 -21.64 -2.32 -7.21
N PHE A 107 -20.57 -1.52 -7.20
CA PHE A 107 -19.35 -1.79 -7.92
C PHE A 107 -18.16 -1.18 -7.18
N GLU A 108 -17.22 -2.02 -6.78
CA GLU A 108 -15.90 -1.63 -6.29
C GLU A 108 -14.92 -2.72 -6.72
N LEU A 109 -13.91 -2.37 -7.52
CA LEU A 109 -12.83 -3.27 -7.95
C LEU A 109 -11.52 -2.53 -8.09
N VAL A 110 -10.41 -3.23 -7.84
CA VAL A 110 -9.06 -2.70 -8.05
C VAL A 110 -8.44 -3.35 -9.29
N VAL A 111 -7.94 -2.53 -10.21
CA VAL A 111 -7.19 -2.98 -11.40
C VAL A 111 -6.00 -2.05 -11.58
N ASN A 112 -4.78 -2.60 -11.59
CA ASN A 112 -3.53 -1.84 -11.72
C ASN A 112 -3.39 -0.68 -10.71
N ASP A 113 -3.62 -0.98 -9.43
CA ASP A 113 -3.59 -0.01 -8.32
C ASP A 113 -4.60 1.14 -8.44
N ILE A 114 -5.52 1.08 -9.40
CA ILE A 114 -6.62 2.03 -9.55
C ILE A 114 -7.89 1.38 -9.01
N ILE A 115 -8.57 2.09 -8.10
CA ILE A 115 -9.86 1.68 -7.56
C ILE A 115 -10.95 2.19 -8.51
N TYR A 116 -11.65 1.29 -9.16
CA TYR A 116 -12.83 1.56 -9.98
C TYR A 116 -14.09 1.35 -9.14
N PHE A 117 -15.00 2.31 -9.13
CA PHE A 117 -16.20 2.24 -8.31
C PHE A 117 -17.39 2.96 -8.94
N ASP A 118 -18.62 2.57 -8.56
CA ASP A 118 -19.81 3.33 -8.92
C ASP A 118 -20.01 4.50 -7.96
N ALA A 119 -20.44 5.64 -8.49
CA ALA A 119 -20.72 6.81 -7.66
C ALA A 119 -21.95 7.59 -8.16
N ASN A 120 -22.61 8.29 -7.21
CA ASN A 120 -23.85 9.06 -7.37
C ASN A 120 -25.14 8.24 -7.55
N GLN A 121 -26.29 8.94 -7.55
CA GLN A 121 -27.63 8.35 -7.77
C GLN A 121 -27.75 7.58 -9.10
N ASN A 122 -26.98 7.98 -10.12
CA ASN A 122 -27.00 7.35 -11.45
C ASN A 122 -26.00 6.20 -11.60
N LYS A 123 -25.26 5.85 -10.53
CA LYS A 123 -24.30 4.72 -10.51
C LYS A 123 -23.33 4.77 -11.70
N ARG A 124 -22.61 5.90 -11.82
CA ARG A 124 -21.64 6.16 -12.90
C ARG A 124 -20.28 5.58 -12.56
N LEU A 125 -19.49 5.22 -13.57
CA LEU A 125 -18.15 4.66 -13.39
C LEU A 125 -17.11 5.75 -13.06
N TYR A 126 -16.51 5.65 -11.89
CA TYR A 126 -15.38 6.47 -11.44
C TYR A 126 -14.15 5.61 -11.20
N ALA A 127 -12.99 6.27 -11.20
CA ALA A 127 -11.72 5.69 -10.83
C ALA A 127 -11.00 6.62 -9.84
N PHE A 128 -10.27 6.01 -8.91
CA PHE A 128 -9.44 6.68 -7.92
C PHE A 128 -8.04 6.10 -7.93
N ASN A 129 -7.04 6.97 -7.98
CA ASN A 129 -5.65 6.60 -7.85
C ASN A 129 -5.16 6.96 -6.43
N PRO A 130 -4.87 5.96 -5.58
CA PRO A 130 -4.43 6.17 -4.20
C PRO A 130 -3.01 6.75 -4.10
N VAL A 131 -2.19 6.61 -5.15
CA VAL A 131 -0.80 7.11 -5.16
C VAL A 131 -0.76 8.62 -5.27
N ASN A 132 -1.67 9.23 -6.03
CA ASN A 132 -1.70 10.67 -6.25
C ASN A 132 -3.00 11.35 -5.79
N ASN A 133 -3.90 10.60 -5.13
CA ASN A 133 -5.20 11.05 -4.64
C ASN A 133 -6.12 11.68 -5.71
N THR A 134 -6.02 11.24 -6.96
CA THR A 134 -6.88 11.76 -8.04
C THR A 134 -8.11 10.92 -8.26
N VAL A 135 -9.23 11.57 -8.60
CA VAL A 135 -10.51 10.95 -8.93
C VAL A 135 -10.94 11.44 -10.30
N TRP A 136 -11.33 10.53 -11.18
CA TRP A 136 -11.88 10.89 -12.48
C TRP A 136 -13.06 10.01 -12.85
N GLN A 137 -13.97 10.58 -13.65
CA GLN A 137 -15.04 9.81 -14.25
C GLN A 137 -14.48 9.07 -15.47
N VAL A 138 -14.60 7.74 -15.49
CA VAL A 138 -14.04 6.90 -16.57
C VAL A 138 -14.93 6.95 -17.81
N ASN A 139 -16.25 6.96 -17.62
CA ASN A 139 -17.22 7.06 -18.71
C ASN A 139 -18.42 7.94 -18.30
N SER A 140 -18.74 8.94 -19.12
CA SER A 140 -19.82 9.90 -18.86
C SER A 140 -21.22 9.39 -19.19
N SER A 141 -21.31 8.42 -20.10
CA SER A 141 -22.57 7.97 -20.70
C SER A 141 -23.14 6.75 -20.00
N LEU A 142 -22.29 5.95 -19.34
CA LEU A 142 -22.73 4.74 -18.65
C LEU A 142 -23.40 5.05 -17.31
N THR A 143 -24.50 4.37 -17.04
CA THR A 143 -25.24 4.39 -15.78
C THR A 143 -25.52 2.96 -15.30
N GLY A 144 -25.91 2.79 -14.04
CA GLY A 144 -26.17 1.45 -13.47
C GLY A 144 -24.95 0.52 -13.50
N VAL A 145 -23.76 1.09 -13.40
CA VAL A 145 -22.49 0.36 -13.52
C VAL A 145 -22.38 -0.69 -12.40
N GLY A 146 -22.05 -1.92 -12.79
CA GLY A 146 -21.86 -3.08 -11.92
C GLY A 146 -23.13 -3.60 -11.22
N GLN A 147 -24.33 -3.12 -11.57
CA GLN A 147 -25.57 -3.53 -10.90
C GLN A 147 -25.89 -5.04 -10.97
N TYR A 148 -25.45 -5.74 -12.02
CA TYR A 148 -25.72 -7.18 -12.20
C TYR A 148 -24.44 -8.02 -12.21
N MET A 149 -23.36 -7.48 -12.77
CA MET A 149 -22.06 -8.13 -12.74
C MET A 149 -20.96 -7.08 -12.71
N ALA A 150 -19.91 -7.40 -11.97
CA ALA A 150 -18.65 -6.73 -12.04
C ALA A 150 -17.54 -7.69 -11.63
N TYR A 151 -16.53 -7.85 -12.48
CA TYR A 151 -15.32 -8.61 -12.16
C TYR A 151 -14.15 -8.09 -13.01
N ALA A 152 -12.94 -8.37 -12.56
CA ALA A 152 -11.73 -8.13 -13.33
C ALA A 152 -11.05 -9.47 -13.64
N ILE A 153 -10.48 -9.58 -14.84
CA ILE A 153 -9.56 -10.65 -15.21
C ILE A 153 -8.32 -9.97 -15.74
N ASP A 154 -7.18 -10.22 -15.09
CA ASP A 154 -5.92 -9.51 -15.35
C ASP A 154 -6.16 -7.98 -15.31
N ASP A 155 -5.77 -7.29 -16.38
CA ASP A 155 -5.89 -5.84 -16.52
C ASP A 155 -7.23 -5.39 -17.13
N VAL A 156 -8.19 -6.31 -17.28
CA VAL A 156 -9.44 -6.06 -18.00
C VAL A 156 -10.62 -6.08 -17.05
N LEU A 157 -11.36 -4.97 -17.07
CA LEU A 157 -12.53 -4.74 -16.24
C LEU A 157 -13.82 -5.11 -17.02
N TYR A 158 -14.63 -6.00 -16.46
CA TYR A 158 -15.92 -6.43 -16.99
C TYR A 158 -17.04 -6.03 -16.04
N PHE A 159 -18.07 -5.34 -16.54
CA PHE A 159 -19.22 -4.94 -15.74
C PHE A 159 -20.48 -4.76 -16.58
N SER A 160 -21.64 -4.90 -15.95
CA SER A 160 -22.91 -4.49 -16.52
C SER A 160 -23.06 -2.97 -16.47
N ALA A 161 -23.62 -2.36 -17.50
CA ALA A 161 -24.01 -0.95 -17.49
C ALA A 161 -25.16 -0.70 -18.48
N PHE A 162 -25.89 0.39 -18.28
CA PHE A 162 -26.85 0.95 -19.23
C PHE A 162 -26.20 2.12 -19.98
N GLY A 163 -26.38 2.16 -21.29
CA GLY A 163 -25.88 3.21 -22.18
C GLY A 163 -26.92 4.26 -22.54
#